data_AF-A0A355U0Q2-F1
#
_entry.id   AF-A0A355U0Q2-F1
#
_cell.length_a   1.000
_cell.length_b   1.000
_cell.length_c   1.000
_cell.angle_alpha   90.00
_cell.angle_beta   90.00
_cell.angle_gamma   90.00
#
_symmetry.space_group_name_H-M   'P 1'
#
loop_
_entity.id
_entity.type
_entity.pdbx_description
1 polymer ?
#
loop_
_entity_poly.entity_id
_entity_poly.type
_entity_poly.pdbx_seq_one_letter_code
_entity_poly.pdbx_strand_id
1 'polypeptide(L)' 'MSALKKDQLCGCFYCLKIFRSSEIKESVPEEGGGETALCPYCGIDAVLGEAIGVPIGEKFLTKMNEYWFSPKD' A
#
# COMPACT_ATOMS: atom_id res chain seq x y z
N MET A 1 -8.41 -4.10 -13.58
CA MET A 1 -6.93 -4.19 -13.60
C MET A 1 -6.46 -3.77 -12.22
N SER A 2 -5.80 -4.66 -11.47
CA SER A 2 -5.25 -4.28 -10.16
C SER A 2 -4.14 -3.25 -10.37
N ALA A 3 -4.10 -2.21 -9.54
CA ALA A 3 -3.01 -1.22 -9.56
C ALA A 3 -1.65 -1.85 -9.19
N LEU A 4 -1.66 -3.05 -8.62
CA LEU A 4 -0.46 -3.79 -8.27
C LEU A 4 -0.03 -4.73 -9.39
N LYS A 5 1.24 -4.62 -9.80
CA LYS A 5 1.88 -5.59 -10.69
C LYS A 5 2.17 -6.88 -9.94
N LYS A 6 2.20 -7.98 -10.69
CA LYS A 6 2.65 -9.28 -10.20
C LYS A 6 4.11 -9.20 -9.79
N ASP A 7 4.41 -9.69 -8.59
CA ASP A 7 5.76 -9.80 -7.99
C ASP A 7 6.59 -8.49 -8.04
N GLN A 8 6.06 -7.43 -7.44
CA GLN A 8 6.76 -6.15 -7.25
C GLN A 8 6.97 -5.85 -5.76
N LEU A 9 7.83 -4.89 -5.41
CA LEU A 9 7.81 -4.37 -4.05
C LEU A 9 6.55 -3.52 -3.84
N CYS A 10 5.98 -3.71 -2.66
CA CYS A 10 4.88 -2.94 -2.11
C CYS A 10 5.31 -2.39 -0.75
N GLY A 11 4.62 -1.34 -0.32
CA GLY A 11 4.81 -0.76 1.00
C GLY A 11 3.48 -0.35 1.60
N CYS A 12 3.28 -0.66 2.87
CA CYS A 12 2.16 -0.15 3.63
C CYS A 12 2.57 1.18 4.28
N PHE A 13 1.96 2.29 3.90
CA PHE A 13 2.30 3.59 4.49
C PHE A 13 1.62 3.84 5.85
N TYR A 14 0.83 2.89 6.35
CA TYR A 14 0.36 2.93 7.74
C TYR A 14 1.38 2.31 8.71
N CYS A 15 1.77 1.05 8.49
CA CYS A 15 2.71 0.34 9.38
C CYS A 15 4.17 0.37 8.92
N LEU A 16 4.46 1.06 7.81
CA LEU A 16 5.78 1.26 7.20
C LEU A 16 6.50 -0.01 6.73
N LYS A 17 5.84 -1.18 6.70
CA LYS A 17 6.43 -2.41 6.18
C LYS A 17 6.54 -2.40 4.66
N ILE A 18 7.68 -2.87 4.17
CA ILE A 18 7.97 -3.14 2.76
C ILE A 18 7.93 -4.67 2.56
N PHE A 19 7.27 -5.13 1.50
CA PHE A 19 7.02 -6.55 1.23
C PHE A 19 6.76 -6.79 -0.26
N ARG A 20 6.65 -8.04 -0.69
CA ARG A 20 6.31 -8.39 -2.08
C ARG A 20 4.81 -8.44 -2.29
N SER A 21 4.34 -8.04 -3.48
CA SER A 21 2.90 -8.14 -3.82
C SER A 21 2.36 -9.56 -3.74
N SER A 22 3.20 -10.59 -3.84
CA SER A 22 2.85 -12.00 -3.65
C SER A 22 2.46 -12.37 -2.20
N GLU A 23 2.77 -11.52 -1.22
CA GLU A 23 2.41 -11.73 0.18
C GLU A 23 0.98 -11.23 0.49
N ILE A 24 0.39 -10.43 -0.39
CA ILE A 24 -0.97 -9.92 -0.25
C ILE A 24 -1.94 -11.06 -0.53
N LYS A 25 -2.80 -11.36 0.46
CA LYS A 25 -3.78 -12.45 0.38
C LYS A 25 -5.21 -11.96 0.23
N GLU A 26 -5.46 -10.70 0.58
CA GLU A 26 -6.79 -10.13 0.71
C GLU A 26 -6.87 -8.79 -0.02
N SER A 27 -7.99 -8.60 -0.70
CA SER A 27 -8.40 -7.34 -1.32
C SER A 27 -9.87 -7.13 -1.07
N VAL A 28 -10.26 -5.85 -0.96
CA VAL A 28 -11.66 -5.45 -0.81
C VAL A 28 -12.16 -4.83 -2.12
N PRO A 29 -13.39 -5.12 -2.55
CA PRO A 29 -13.96 -4.50 -3.73
C PRO A 29 -14.26 -3.01 -3.47
N GLU A 30 -13.99 -2.17 -4.46
CA GLU A 30 -14.34 -0.75 -4.44
C GLU A 30 -15.61 -0.48 -5.26
N GLU A 31 -16.32 0.60 -4.89
CA GLU A 31 -17.39 1.14 -5.73
C GLU A 31 -16.82 1.51 -7.11
N GLY A 32 -17.37 0.91 -8.18
CA GLY A 32 -16.86 1.06 -9.54
C GLY A 32 -16.08 -0.14 -10.09
N GLY A 33 -16.00 -1.24 -9.35
CA GLY A 33 -15.46 -2.51 -9.85
C GLY A 33 -13.93 -2.62 -9.79
N GLY A 34 -13.29 -1.75 -9.01
CA GLY A 34 -11.90 -1.87 -8.59
C GLY A 34 -11.75 -2.78 -7.37
N GLU A 35 -10.50 -3.00 -6.97
CA GLU A 35 -10.15 -3.70 -5.73
C GLU A 35 -8.98 -3.00 -5.07
N THR A 36 -9.03 -2.91 -3.74
CA THR A 36 -7.96 -2.35 -2.93
C THR A 36 -7.33 -3.42 -2.06
N ALA A 37 -6.01 -3.55 -2.18
CA ALA A 37 -5.22 -4.54 -1.45
C ALA A 37 -5.12 -4.19 0.03
N LEU A 38 -5.29 -5.19 0.89
CA LEU A 38 -5.05 -5.05 2.32
C LEU A 38 -3.61 -5.41 2.66
N CYS A 39 -3.00 -4.64 3.56
CA CYS A 39 -1.68 -4.93 4.07
C CYS A 39 -1.68 -6.30 4.77
N PRO A 40 -0.82 -7.26 4.38
CA PRO A 40 -0.82 -8.60 4.98
C PRO A 40 -0.31 -8.62 6.43
N TYR A 41 0.19 -7.49 6.93
CA TYR A 41 0.76 -7.35 8.26
C TYR A 41 -0.12 -6.61 9.26
N CYS A 42 -0.99 -5.70 8.80
CA CYS A 42 -1.86 -4.92 9.69
C CYS A 42 -3.31 -4.77 9.20
N GLY A 43 -3.65 -5.33 8.04
CA GLY A 43 -5.02 -5.42 7.55
C GLY A 43 -5.63 -4.16 6.96
N ILE A 44 -4.94 -3.01 6.99
CA ILE A 44 -5.42 -1.75 6.41
C ILE A 44 -5.15 -1.65 4.90
N ASP A 45 -6.02 -0.92 4.22
CA ASP A 45 -6.04 -0.55 2.80
C ASP A 45 -5.02 0.54 2.40
N ALA A 46 -3.85 0.59 3.07
CA ALA A 46 -2.83 1.62 2.87
C ALA A 46 -1.61 1.11 2.09
N VAL A 47 -1.82 0.33 1.02
CA VAL A 47 -0.75 -0.36 0.25
C VAL A 47 -0.42 0.39 -1.05
N LEU A 48 0.86 0.67 -1.27
CA LEU A 48 1.40 1.25 -2.50
C LEU A 48 2.35 0.26 -3.18
N GLY A 49 2.35 0.19 -4.50
CA GLY A 49 3.28 -0.62 -5.28
C GLY A 49 4.30 0.22 -6.07
N GLU A 50 5.44 -0.37 -6.42
CA GLU A 50 6.48 0.27 -7.27
C GLU A 50 5.98 0.70 -8.66
N ALA A 51 4.85 0.16 -9.12
CA ALA A 51 4.21 0.55 -10.38
C ALA A 51 3.96 2.06 -10.52
N ILE A 52 3.98 2.81 -9.40
CA ILE A 52 3.78 4.26 -9.34
C ILE A 52 5.03 5.03 -9.84
N GLY A 53 6.13 4.35 -10.20
CA GLY A 53 7.34 5.00 -10.74
C GLY A 53 8.20 5.68 -9.69
N VAL A 54 7.92 5.42 -8.42
CA VAL A 54 8.68 5.91 -7.26
C VAL A 54 9.21 4.70 -6.50
N PRO A 55 10.50 4.66 -6.12
CA PRO A 55 11.03 3.59 -5.28
C PRO A 55 10.25 3.52 -3.96
N ILE A 56 9.69 2.36 -3.65
CA ILE A 56 9.06 2.12 -2.36
C ILE A 56 10.18 1.99 -1.33
N GLY A 57 10.39 3.07 -0.57
CA GLY A 57 11.38 3.13 0.50
C GLY A 57 10.78 3.74 1.75
N GLU A 58 11.42 3.46 2.90
CA GLU A 58 10.96 3.90 4.23
C GLU A 58 10.66 5.41 4.26
N LYS A 59 11.58 6.25 3.77
CA LYS A 59 11.38 7.71 3.72
C LYS A 59 10.13 8.14 2.93
N PHE A 60 9.79 7.43 1.86
CA PHE A 60 8.58 7.73 1.09
C PHE A 60 7.34 7.31 1.87
N LEU A 61 7.33 6.10 2.43
CA LEU A 61 6.22 5.61 3.25
C LEU A 61 5.99 6.49 4.49
N THR A 62 7.05 6.96 5.16
CA THR A 62 6.94 7.88 6.30
C THR A 62 6.26 9.18 5.90
N LYS A 63 6.62 9.79 4.76
CA LYS A 63 5.96 11.02 4.28
C LYS A 63 4.47 10.81 3.99
N MET A 64 4.12 9.66 3.40
CA MET A 64 2.72 9.31 3.16
C MET A 64 1.99 9.07 4.49
N ASN A 65 2.63 8.41 5.45
CA ASN A 65 2.08 8.27 6.80
C ASN A 65 1.77 9.63 7.42
N GLU A 66 2.76 10.54 7.41
CA GLU A 66 2.65 11.87 8.00
C GLU A 66 1.54 12.70 7.36
N TYR A 67 1.34 12.59 6.05
CA TYR A 67 0.30 13.35 5.35
C TYR A 67 -1.11 12.84 5.63
N TRP A 68 -1.30 11.52 5.69
CA TRP A 68 -2.63 10.89 5.79
C TRP A 68 -3.05 10.54 7.23
N PHE A 69 -2.11 10.20 8.12
CA PHE A 69 -2.41 9.61 9.43
C PHE A 69 -1.92 10.43 10.63
N SER A 70 -1.17 11.53 10.42
CA SER A 70 -0.85 12.44 11.51
C SER A 70 -2.09 13.19 12.00
N PRO A 71 -2.19 13.50 13.31
CA PRO A 71 -3.21 14.39 13.83
C PRO A 71 -3.22 15.72 13.07
N LYS A 72 -4.42 16.20 12.73
CA LYS A 72 -4.63 17.56 12.22
C LYS A 72 -5.31 18.35 13.32
N ASP A 73 -4.66 19.43 13.74
CA ASP A 73 -5.23 20.40 14.69
C ASP A 73 -6.48 21.09 14.11
#